data_AF-A0A7K6BAQ1-F1
#
_entry.id   AF-A0A7K6BAQ1-F1
#
_cell.length_a   1.000
_cell.length_b   1.000
_cell.length_c   1.000
_cell.angle_alpha   90.00
_cell.angle_beta   90.00
_cell.angle_gamma   90.00
#
_symmetry.space_group_name_H-M   'P 1'
#
loop_
_entity.id
_entity.type
_entity.pdbx_description
1 polymer ?
#
loop_
_entity_poly.entity_id
_entity_poly.type
_entity_poly.pdbx_seq_one_letter_code
_entity_poly.pdbx_strand_id
1 'polypeptide(L)' 'SPRRPYQSDPGFDPELMMSKSTAAAGLCSWCLNIVRFYEVFCQVEPKRQALEA' A
#
# COMPACT_ATOMS: atom_id res chain seq x y z
N SER A 1 1.11 6.70 12.59
CA SER A 1 2.39 6.00 12.40
C SER A 1 3.42 6.95 11.82
N PRO A 2 4.69 6.89 12.26
CA PRO A 2 5.78 7.58 11.57
C PRO A 2 5.73 7.14 10.10
N ARG A 3 5.78 8.11 9.18
CA ARG A 3 5.68 7.87 7.73
C ARG A 3 6.62 6.74 7.33
N ARG A 4 6.08 5.74 6.65
CA ARG A 4 6.84 4.56 6.25
C ARG A 4 7.85 4.99 5.17
N PRO A 5 9.14 4.64 5.28
CA PRO A 5 10.19 5.23 4.43
C PRO A 5 9.90 5.15 2.93
N TYR A 6 9.29 4.03 2.48
CA TYR A 6 8.97 3.76 1.09
C TYR A 6 7.73 4.51 0.57
N GLN A 7 6.83 5.00 1.43
CA GLN A 7 5.66 5.78 0.99
C GLN A 7 6.03 7.22 0.59
N SER A 8 7.16 7.71 1.08
CA SER A 8 7.69 9.04 0.79
C SER A 8 8.86 9.03 -0.19
N ASP A 9 9.26 7.86 -0.67
CA ASP A 9 10.32 7.72 -1.66
C ASP A 9 9.74 7.98 -3.06
N PRO A 10 10.08 9.09 -3.73
CA PRO A 10 9.60 9.38 -5.07
C PRO A 10 10.10 8.37 -6.11
N GLY A 11 11.15 7.60 -5.81
CA GLY A 11 11.60 6.49 -6.64
C GLY A 11 10.76 5.22 -6.49
N PHE A 12 9.96 5.09 -5.43
CA PHE A 12 9.07 3.94 -5.22
C PHE A 12 7.69 4.18 -5.87
N ASP A 13 7.72 4.49 -7.17
CA ASP A 13 6.55 4.76 -8.00
C ASP A 13 6.45 3.70 -9.11
N PRO A 14 5.33 2.97 -9.23
CA PRO A 14 5.11 1.99 -10.29
C PRO A 14 5.22 2.60 -11.70
N GLU A 15 4.81 3.85 -11.92
CA GLU A 15 4.91 4.51 -13.23
C GLU A 15 6.35 4.78 -13.61
N LEU A 16 7.16 5.27 -12.66
CA LEU A 16 8.60 5.43 -12.88
C LEU A 16 9.29 4.09 -13.11
N MET A 17 8.92 3.06 -12.34
CA MET A 17 9.48 1.72 -12.46
C MET A 17 9.11 1.05 -13.78
N MET A 18 7.97 1.37 -14.39
CA MET A 18 7.58 0.83 -15.69
C MET A 18 8.62 1.11 -16.77
N SER A 19 9.24 2.30 -16.73
CA SER A 19 10.32 2.68 -17.66
C SER A 19 11.61 1.89 -17.49
N LYS A 20 11.80 1.23 -16.34
CA LYS A 20 13.03 0.50 -15.97
C LYS A 20 12.85 -1.02 -16.03
N SER A 21 11.72 -1.53 -15.52
CA SER A 21 11.39 -2.94 -15.48
C SER A 21 9.90 -3.14 -15.17
N THR A 22 9.18 -3.82 -16.05
CA THR A 22 7.77 -4.18 -15.84
C THR A 22 7.58 -5.05 -14.60
N ALA A 23 8.51 -5.97 -14.32
CA ALA A 23 8.44 -6.80 -13.13
C ALA A 23 8.59 -5.96 -11.85
N ALA A 24 9.53 -5.00 -11.85
CA ALA A 24 9.72 -4.08 -10.73
C ALA A 24 8.50 -3.18 -10.52
N ALA A 25 7.86 -2.70 -11.60
CA ALA A 25 6.63 -1.92 -11.53
C ALA A 25 5.49 -2.72 -10.88
N GLY A 26 5.35 -4.01 -11.26
CA GLY A 26 4.39 -4.93 -10.66
C GLY A 26 4.61 -5.11 -9.15
N LEU A 27 5.85 -5.35 -8.73
CA LEU A 27 6.21 -5.50 -7.31
C LEU A 27 5.98 -4.20 -6.52
N CYS A 28 6.36 -3.05 -7.09
CA CYS A 28 6.14 -1.75 -6.49
C CYS A 28 4.63 -1.49 -6.25
N SER A 29 3.81 -1.73 -7.28
CA SER A 29 2.35 -1.59 -7.21
C SER A 29 1.74 -2.53 -6.16
N TRP A 30 2.17 -3.79 -6.13
CA TRP A 30 1.70 -4.76 -5.16
C TRP A 30 1.99 -4.32 -3.72
N CYS A 31 3.23 -3.91 -3.43
CA CYS A 31 3.61 -3.42 -2.10
C CYS A 31 2.74 -2.25 -1.64
N LEU A 32 2.53 -1.24 -2.49
CA LEU A 32 1.69 -0.08 -2.16
C LEU A 32 0.25 -0.50 -1.85
N ASN A 33 -0.32 -1.39 -2.66
CA ASN A 33 -1.69 -1.85 -2.49
C ASN A 33 -1.89 -2.68 -1.22
N ILE A 34 -0.96 -3.58 -0.88
CA ILE A 34 -1.03 -4.37 0.37
C ILE A 34 -1.00 -3.45 1.59
N VAL A 35 -0.14 -2.45 1.56
CA VAL A 35 0.00 -1.49 2.66
C VAL A 35 -1.27 -0.65 2.83
N ARG A 36 -1.84 -0.16 1.73
CA ARG A 36 -3.09 0.60 1.73
C ARG A 36 -4.28 -0.25 2.16
N PHE A 37 -4.34 -1.51 1.71
CA PHE A 37 -5.36 -2.46 2.16
C PHE A 37 -5.33 -2.63 3.68
N TYR A 38 -4.15 -2.82 4.26
CA TYR A 38 -3.99 -2.96 5.70
C TYR A 38 -4.44 -1.70 6.46
N GLU A 39 -4.11 -0.50 5.97
CA GLU A 39 -4.57 0.76 6.58
C GLU A 39 -6.09 0.84 6.62
N VAL A 40 -6.77 0.47 5.52
CA VAL A 40 -8.23 0.44 5.45
C VAL A 40 -8.80 -0.66 6.35
N PHE A 41 -8.21 -1.85 6.34
CA PHE A 41 -8.62 -2.97 7.19
C PHE A 41 -8.64 -2.56 8.67
N CYS A 42 -7.58 -1.92 9.18
CA CYS A 42 -7.54 -1.44 10.57
C CYS A 42 -8.66 -0.44 10.91
N GLN A 43 -9.14 0.35 9.94
CA GLN A 43 -10.25 1.29 10.16
C GLN A 43 -11.62 0.62 10.07
N VAL A 44 -11.74 -0.42 9.25
CA VAL A 44 -12.98 -1.14 9.00
C VAL A 44 -13.22 -2.21 10.06
N GLU A 45 -12.17 -2.86 10.58
CA GLU A 45 -12.27 -3.96 11.52
C GLU A 45 -13.08 -3.63 12.78
N PRO A 46 -12.87 -2.50 13.48
CA PRO A 46 -13.70 -2.15 14.63
C PRO A 46 -15.17 -1.92 14.27
N LYS A 47 -15.44 -1.37 13.08
CA LYS A 47 -16.80 -1.13 12.60
C LYS A 47 -17.52 -2.45 12.29
N ARG A 48 -16.78 -3.42 11.73
CA ARG A 48 -17.28 -4.77 11.46
C ARG A 48 -17.62 -5.50 12.77
N GLN A 49 -16.71 -5.46 13.74
CA GLN A 49 -16.95 -6.06 15.06
C GLN A 49 -18.16 -5.45 15.77
N ALA A 50 -18.34 -4.12 15.70
CA ALA A 50 -19.49 -3.45 16.29
C ALA A 50 -20.84 -3.77 15.61
N LEU A 51 -20.82 -4.22 14.34
CA LEU A 51 -22.02 -4.67 13.64
C LEU A 51 -22.38 -6.13 13.97
N GLU A 52 -21.39 -6.95 14.30
CA GLU A 52 -21.55 -8.37 14.62
C GLU A 52 -21.88 -8.62 16.11
N ALA A 53 -21.68 -7.63 16.99
CA ALA A 53 -21.99 -7.68 18.42
C ALA A 53 -23.44 -7.25 18.73
#